data_AF-A0A699ZYN6-F1
#
_entry.id   AF-A0A699ZYN6-F1
#
_cell.length_a   1.000
_cell.length_b   1.000
_cell.length_c   1.000
_cell.angle_alpha   90.00
_cell.angle_beta   90.00
_cell.angle_gamma   90.00
#
_symmetry.space_group_name_H-M   'P 1'
#
loop_
_entity.id
_entity.type
_entity.pdbx_description
1 polymer ?
#
loop_
_entity_poly.entity_id
_entity_poly.type
_entity_poly.pdbx_seq_one_letter_code
_entity_poly.pdbx_strand_id
1 'polypeptide(L)'
;MLYEEVVNGQSVKEVLGKKHKIQALDKCDFTPIFDYLMAEREKKKAMTKEVGNFRVEPPGLFRGRGEHPKMGMIKKRIYPRDITINIGEGEPLPEHPYPGQQWKEVKHDHSVTWLAYWKDTISNKDFKYVFLGATSTFKADSDLAKYEKARALKEIIHEVRRNYESDLGSKEDQKRQ
;
A
#
# COMPACT_ATOMS: atom_id res chain seq x y z
N MET A 1 11.86 -18.05 20.81
CA MET A 1 12.20 -16.61 20.78
C MET A 1 11.09 -15.89 20.05
N LEU A 2 10.16 -15.30 20.80
CA LEU A 2 9.12 -14.45 20.22
C LEU A 2 9.79 -13.17 19.75
N TYR A 3 9.79 -12.93 18.44
CA TYR A 3 10.23 -11.68 17.88
C TYR A 3 9.32 -10.57 18.42
N GLU A 4 9.85 -9.70 19.27
CA GLU A 4 9.25 -8.41 19.55
C GLU A 4 9.21 -7.64 18.22
N GLU A 5 8.09 -7.68 17.53
CA GLU A 5 7.85 -6.77 16.42
C GLU A 5 7.86 -5.36 17.02
N VAL A 6 8.90 -4.60 16.73
CA VAL A 6 8.97 -3.17 17.04
C VAL A 6 7.71 -2.53 16.49
N VAL A 7 6.80 -2.18 17.40
CA VAL A 7 5.47 -1.64 17.11
C VAL A 7 5.66 -0.21 16.60
N ASN A 8 5.92 -0.09 15.29
CA ASN A 8 6.17 1.18 14.63
C ASN A 8 4.88 1.73 14.01
N GLY A 9 4.51 2.92 14.46
CA GLY A 9 3.32 3.67 14.09
C GLY A 9 3.02 4.62 15.24
N GLN A 10 2.73 5.89 14.97
CA GLN A 10 2.47 6.83 16.06
C GLN A 10 1.09 6.52 16.64
N SER A 11 0.98 6.36 17.96
CA SER A 11 -0.29 6.33 18.65
C SER A 11 -0.86 7.75 18.80
N VAL A 12 -2.17 7.85 19.03
CA VAL A 12 -2.82 9.15 19.32
C VAL A 12 -2.18 9.82 20.54
N LYS A 13 -1.80 9.04 21.57
CA LYS A 13 -1.13 9.56 22.77
C LYS A 13 0.21 10.22 22.45
N GLU A 14 1.00 9.63 21.56
CA GLU A 14 2.28 10.19 21.13
C GLU A 14 2.11 11.47 20.30
N VAL A 15 1.03 11.58 19.51
CA VAL A 15 0.71 12.81 18.76
C VAL A 15 0.30 13.95 19.69
N LEU A 16 -0.45 13.65 20.75
CA LEU A 16 -0.88 14.65 21.74
C LEU A 16 0.28 15.21 22.59
N GLY A 17 1.38 14.47 22.69
CA GLY A 17 2.58 14.86 23.42
C GLY A 17 2.41 14.82 24.95
N LYS A 18 3.52 14.94 25.70
CA LYS A 18 3.55 14.66 27.15
C LYS A 18 2.68 15.59 28.04
N LYS A 19 2.19 16.72 27.51
CA LYS A 19 1.51 17.78 28.29
C LYS A 19 0.00 17.84 28.07
N HIS A 20 -0.59 16.87 27.38
CA HIS A 20 -2.02 16.90 27.06
C HIS A 20 -2.91 16.56 28.27
N LYS A 21 -4.15 17.07 28.27
CA LYS A 21 -5.15 16.86 29.35
C LYS A 21 -6.02 15.61 29.17
N ILE A 22 -5.96 14.95 28.00
CA ILE A 22 -6.85 13.84 27.65
C ILE A 22 -6.40 12.59 28.41
N GLN A 23 -7.19 12.13 29.37
CA GLN A 23 -6.84 10.96 30.19
C GLN A 23 -7.35 9.64 29.58
N ALA A 24 -8.53 9.67 28.95
CA ALA A 24 -9.17 8.51 28.35
C ALA A 24 -10.05 8.96 27.16
N LEU A 25 -10.12 8.13 26.11
CA LEU A 25 -10.81 8.48 24.85
C LEU A 25 -12.33 8.42 24.96
N ASP A 26 -12.86 7.60 25.87
CA ASP A 26 -14.28 7.52 26.23
C ASP A 26 -14.82 8.82 26.84
N LYS A 27 -13.95 9.64 27.42
CA LYS A 27 -14.27 10.98 27.94
C LYS A 27 -14.19 12.08 26.87
N CYS A 28 -13.80 11.76 25.64
CA CYS A 28 -13.72 12.71 24.55
C CYS A 28 -15.02 12.72 23.74
N ASP A 29 -15.64 13.90 23.63
CA ASP A 29 -16.78 14.10 22.73
C ASP A 29 -16.29 14.52 21.33
N PHE A 30 -16.47 13.63 20.36
CA PHE A 30 -16.14 13.88 18.95
C PHE A 30 -17.36 14.28 18.10
N THR A 31 -18.56 14.37 18.69
CA THR A 31 -19.81 14.67 17.99
C THR A 31 -19.73 15.96 17.16
N PRO A 32 -19.20 17.09 17.65
CA PRO A 32 -19.11 18.31 16.84
C PRO A 32 -18.24 18.17 15.58
N ILE A 33 -17.15 17.39 15.68
CA ILE A 33 -16.27 17.13 14.53
C ILE A 33 -16.96 16.18 13.55
N PHE A 34 -17.64 15.17 14.07
CA PHE A 34 -18.40 14.21 13.27
C PHE A 34 -19.49 14.92 12.46
N ASP A 35 -20.32 15.73 13.10
CA ASP A 35 -21.43 16.43 12.46
C ASP A 35 -20.94 17.36 11.34
N TYR A 36 -19.86 18.11 11.58
CA TYR A 36 -19.23 18.96 10.58
C TYR A 36 -18.75 18.14 9.36
N LEU A 37 -18.03 17.03 9.58
CA LEU A 37 -17.52 16.19 8.50
C LEU A 37 -18.63 15.50 7.70
N MET A 38 -19.74 15.15 8.35
CA MET A 38 -20.91 14.59 7.70
C MET A 38 -21.58 15.62 6.78
N ALA A 39 -21.79 16.85 7.24
CA ALA A 39 -22.33 17.93 6.41
C ALA A 39 -21.43 18.25 5.19
N GLU A 40 -20.11 18.28 5.38
CA GLU A 40 -19.15 18.49 4.28
C GLU A 40 -19.16 17.34 3.26
N ARG A 41 -19.36 16.10 3.71
CA ARG A 41 -19.47 14.92 2.84
C ARG A 41 -20.70 15.00 1.95
N GLU A 42 -21.84 15.46 2.47
CA GLU A 42 -23.06 15.64 1.70
C GLU A 42 -22.88 16.68 0.59
N LYS A 43 -22.25 17.81 0.89
CA LYS A 43 -21.89 18.83 -0.11
C LYS A 43 -20.99 18.27 -1.21
N LYS A 44 -19.97 17.48 -0.85
CA LYS A 44 -19.02 16.87 -1.81
C LYS A 44 -19.59 15.72 -2.62
N LYS A 45 -20.69 15.09 -2.17
CA LYS A 45 -21.35 14.00 -2.91
C LYS A 45 -21.98 14.49 -4.22
N ALA A 46 -22.23 15.80 -4.34
CA ALA A 46 -22.76 16.45 -5.55
C ALA A 46 -21.69 16.77 -6.62
N MET A 47 -20.41 16.45 -6.40
CA MET A 47 -19.33 16.70 -7.37
C MET A 47 -18.86 15.41 -8.05
N THR A 48 -18.70 15.45 -9.38
CA THR A 48 -18.04 14.39 -10.17
C THR A 48 -16.57 14.28 -9.79
N LYS A 49 -16.07 13.04 -9.68
CA LYS A 49 -14.67 12.74 -9.38
C LYS A 49 -14.05 12.07 -10.58
N GLU A 50 -13.03 12.69 -11.14
CA GLU A 50 -12.17 12.04 -12.12
C GLU A 50 -10.79 11.73 -11.53
N VAL A 51 -10.23 10.64 -12.09
CA VAL A 51 -8.84 10.18 -12.04
C VAL A 51 -8.44 9.25 -10.87
N GLY A 52 -7.68 8.20 -11.22
CA GLY A 52 -7.26 7.06 -10.38
C GLY A 52 -6.07 7.32 -9.42
N ASN A 53 -5.34 6.27 -9.04
CA ASN A 53 -4.36 6.24 -7.93
C ASN A 53 -2.98 6.90 -8.23
N PHE A 54 -2.94 8.15 -8.69
CA PHE A 54 -1.70 8.95 -8.73
C PHE A 54 -1.47 9.75 -7.42
N ARG A 55 -2.48 9.79 -6.55
CA ARG A 55 -2.40 10.52 -5.28
C ARG A 55 -1.76 9.64 -4.21
N VAL A 56 -0.78 10.19 -3.53
CA VAL A 56 -0.22 9.61 -2.30
C VAL A 56 -1.33 9.43 -1.27
N GLU A 57 -1.38 8.28 -0.60
CA GLU A 57 -2.39 8.00 0.43
C GLU A 57 -2.40 9.13 1.48
N PRO A 58 -3.56 9.74 1.78
CA PRO A 58 -3.63 10.77 2.81
C PRO A 58 -3.30 10.17 4.18
N PRO A 59 -2.77 10.98 5.13
CA PRO A 59 -2.61 10.54 6.50
C PRO A 59 -3.97 10.17 7.12
N GLY A 60 -3.96 9.24 8.06
CA GLY A 60 -5.20 8.78 8.69
C GLY A 60 -4.95 7.68 9.71
N LEU A 61 -6.01 6.97 10.10
CA LEU A 61 -5.89 5.80 10.96
C LEU A 61 -5.72 4.54 10.11
N PHE A 62 -4.80 3.67 10.53
CA PHE A 62 -4.58 2.38 9.91
C PHE A 62 -5.77 1.47 10.18
N ARG A 63 -6.43 1.02 9.11
CA ARG A 63 -7.57 0.11 9.16
C ARG A 63 -7.11 -1.26 8.66
N GLY A 64 -6.37 -1.98 9.52
CA GLY A 64 -5.98 -3.36 9.24
C GLY A 64 -7.20 -4.28 9.11
N ARG A 65 -7.06 -5.40 8.42
CA ARG A 65 -8.13 -6.40 8.26
C ARG A 65 -8.07 -7.42 9.40
N GLY A 66 -9.22 -7.92 9.85
CA GLY A 66 -9.30 -8.87 10.97
C GLY A 66 -8.75 -8.27 12.27
N GLU A 67 -8.21 -9.12 13.14
CA GLU A 67 -7.58 -8.73 14.42
C GLU A 67 -6.16 -8.19 14.21
N HIS A 68 -6.00 -7.22 13.33
CA HIS A 68 -4.67 -6.70 13.01
C HIS A 68 -4.10 -5.88 14.19
N PRO A 69 -2.91 -6.21 14.71
CA PRO A 69 -2.37 -5.61 15.94
C PRO A 69 -2.12 -4.09 15.84
N LYS A 70 -1.88 -3.60 14.62
CA LYS A 70 -1.64 -2.18 14.32
C LYS A 70 -2.89 -1.36 13.98
N MET A 71 -4.09 -1.95 14.05
CA MET A 71 -5.33 -1.22 13.75
C MET A 71 -5.48 0.00 14.67
N GLY A 72 -5.82 1.15 14.11
CA GLY A 72 -5.94 2.42 14.84
C GLY A 72 -4.64 3.22 14.97
N MET A 73 -3.49 2.70 14.54
CA MET A 73 -2.24 3.48 14.49
C MET A 73 -2.30 4.62 13.46
N ILE A 74 -1.55 5.69 13.68
CA ILE A 74 -1.49 6.84 12.78
C ILE A 74 -0.63 6.51 11.55
N LYS A 75 -1.26 6.48 10.38
CA LYS A 75 -0.60 6.59 9.07
C LYS A 75 -0.12 8.01 8.89
N LYS A 76 1.20 8.21 8.89
CA LYS A 76 1.80 9.54 8.76
C LYS A 76 1.66 10.07 7.34
N ARG A 77 1.74 11.39 7.20
CA ARG A 77 1.82 12.04 5.90
C ARG A 77 3.17 11.73 5.27
N ILE A 78 3.14 11.30 4.02
CA ILE A 78 4.30 11.15 3.16
C ILE A 78 4.58 12.50 2.47
N TYR A 79 5.85 12.89 2.43
CA TYR A 79 6.34 14.11 1.80
C TYR A 79 7.28 13.79 0.64
N PRO A 80 7.63 14.76 -0.22
CA PRO A 80 8.57 14.54 -1.33
C PRO A 80 9.89 13.87 -0.91
N ARG A 81 10.44 14.29 0.23
CA ARG A 81 11.67 13.72 0.82
C ARG A 81 11.58 12.23 1.20
N ASP A 82 10.38 11.66 1.22
CA ASP A 82 10.14 10.25 1.52
C ASP A 82 9.96 9.39 0.25
N ILE A 83 9.79 10.04 -0.91
CA ILE A 83 9.41 9.43 -2.19
C ILE A 83 10.62 9.32 -3.12
N THR A 84 10.89 8.11 -3.60
CA THR A 84 11.81 7.86 -4.71
C THR A 84 11.03 7.87 -6.02
N ILE A 85 11.49 8.61 -7.01
CA ILE A 85 10.92 8.69 -8.37
C ILE A 85 11.75 7.85 -9.33
N ASN A 86 11.10 7.15 -10.25
CA ASN A 86 11.73 6.53 -11.41
C ASN A 86 11.18 7.14 -12.69
N ILE A 87 12.06 7.67 -13.51
CA ILE A 87 11.72 8.46 -14.70
C ILE A 87 12.77 8.23 -15.79
N GLY A 88 12.46 8.57 -17.05
CA GLY A 88 13.44 8.49 -18.14
C GLY A 88 14.61 9.47 -17.94
N GLU A 89 15.77 9.13 -18.51
CA GLU A 89 16.94 10.00 -18.49
C GLU A 89 16.65 11.33 -19.23
N GLY A 90 17.00 12.45 -18.62
CA GLY A 90 16.81 13.78 -19.23
C GLY A 90 15.38 14.31 -19.22
N GLU A 91 14.40 13.51 -18.79
CA GLU A 91 13.01 13.95 -18.62
C GLU A 91 12.87 14.93 -17.44
N PRO A 92 11.97 15.93 -17.53
CA PRO A 92 11.76 16.88 -16.46
C PRO A 92 11.19 16.19 -15.22
N LEU A 93 11.74 16.51 -14.04
CA LEU A 93 11.24 15.98 -12.78
C LEU A 93 9.82 16.50 -12.50
N PRO A 94 8.92 15.64 -11.98
CA PRO A 94 7.58 16.08 -11.63
C PRO A 94 7.62 17.12 -10.51
N GLU A 95 6.80 18.16 -10.65
CA GLU A 95 6.64 19.19 -9.63
C GLU A 95 5.86 18.67 -8.41
N HIS A 96 6.09 19.29 -7.26
CA HIS A 96 5.34 19.01 -6.03
C HIS A 96 4.99 20.30 -5.28
N PRO A 97 3.89 20.32 -4.50
CA PRO A 97 3.37 21.54 -3.88
C PRO A 97 4.09 21.96 -2.59
N TYR A 98 5.25 21.40 -2.26
CA TYR A 98 5.98 21.66 -1.02
C TYR A 98 7.25 22.50 -1.27
N PRO A 99 7.20 23.84 -1.08
CA PRO A 99 8.35 24.72 -1.30
C PRO A 99 9.56 24.30 -0.47
N GLY A 100 10.75 24.32 -1.08
CA GLY A 100 12.02 23.99 -0.42
C GLY A 100 12.25 22.50 -0.14
N GLN A 101 11.30 21.62 -0.47
CA GLN A 101 11.54 20.18 -0.44
C GLN A 101 12.02 19.67 -1.80
N GLN A 102 12.61 18.48 -1.76
CA GLN A 102 13.06 17.76 -2.94
C GLN A 102 12.60 16.30 -2.81
N TRP A 103 12.54 15.61 -3.95
CA TRP A 103 12.36 14.16 -3.97
C TRP A 103 13.48 13.47 -3.19
N LYS A 104 13.18 12.33 -2.57
CA LYS A 104 14.17 11.57 -1.82
C LYS A 104 15.35 11.13 -2.70
N GLU A 105 15.01 10.63 -3.87
CA GLU A 105 15.93 10.04 -4.83
C GLU A 105 15.24 10.00 -6.20
N VAL A 106 16.02 10.14 -7.28
CA VAL A 106 15.57 9.98 -8.66
C VAL A 106 16.37 8.84 -9.27
N LYS A 107 15.68 7.90 -9.91
CA LYS A 107 16.23 6.72 -10.58
C LYS A 107 15.81 6.69 -12.05
N HIS A 108 16.59 5.96 -12.83
CA HIS A 108 16.37 5.68 -14.25
C HIS A 108 16.53 4.17 -14.49
N ASP A 109 15.69 3.38 -13.80
CA ASP A 109 15.70 1.93 -13.84
C ASP A 109 14.65 1.42 -14.84
N HIS A 110 15.13 0.90 -15.97
CA HIS A 110 14.32 0.36 -17.05
C HIS A 110 13.89 -1.11 -16.81
N SER A 111 14.38 -1.75 -15.75
CA SER A 111 14.02 -3.13 -15.38
C SER A 111 12.74 -3.22 -14.55
N VAL A 112 12.24 -2.08 -14.07
CA VAL A 112 11.08 -1.97 -13.19
C VAL A 112 9.93 -1.24 -13.86
N THR A 113 8.75 -1.36 -13.25
CA THR A 113 7.49 -0.87 -13.83
C THR A 113 6.79 0.15 -12.94
N TRP A 114 7.35 0.41 -11.75
CA TRP A 114 6.87 1.44 -10.85
C TRP A 114 7.45 2.81 -11.25
N LEU A 115 6.65 3.85 -11.04
CA LEU A 115 7.00 5.25 -11.33
C LEU A 115 7.49 6.00 -10.09
N ALA A 116 6.97 5.60 -8.93
CA ALA A 116 7.39 6.14 -7.65
C ALA A 116 7.20 5.10 -6.56
N TYR A 117 7.98 5.18 -5.50
CA TYR A 117 7.72 4.41 -4.29
C TYR A 117 8.14 5.13 -3.01
N TRP A 118 7.59 4.69 -1.89
CA TRP A 118 7.99 5.10 -0.55
C TRP A 118 7.82 3.93 0.43
N LYS A 119 8.44 4.05 1.62
CA LYS A 119 8.24 3.08 2.70
C LYS A 119 6.90 3.30 3.40
N ASP A 120 6.17 2.24 3.71
CA ASP A 120 4.92 2.33 4.45
C ASP A 120 5.16 2.84 5.88
N THR A 121 4.27 3.72 6.38
CA THR A 121 4.44 4.39 7.68
C THR A 121 4.03 3.54 8.88
N ILE A 122 3.35 2.41 8.63
CA ILE A 122 2.89 1.43 9.62
C ILE A 122 3.78 0.18 9.58
N SER A 123 4.29 -0.17 8.40
CA SER A 123 5.18 -1.31 8.20
C SER A 123 6.45 -0.90 7.45
N ASN A 124 7.55 -0.74 8.20
CA ASN A 124 8.84 -0.34 7.62
C ASN A 124 9.47 -1.38 6.66
N LYS A 125 8.92 -2.61 6.63
CA LYS A 125 9.33 -3.66 5.67
C LYS A 125 8.60 -3.54 4.34
N ASP A 126 7.45 -2.86 4.34
CA ASP A 126 6.61 -2.75 3.17
C ASP A 126 6.88 -1.46 2.42
N PHE A 127 6.76 -1.55 1.10
CA PHE A 127 6.86 -0.43 0.18
C PHE A 127 5.53 -0.21 -0.51
N LYS A 128 5.22 1.04 -0.76
CA LYS A 128 4.07 1.47 -1.54
C LYS A 128 4.59 1.97 -2.88
N TYR A 129 3.95 1.54 -3.95
CA TYR A 129 4.36 1.82 -5.32
C TYR A 129 3.24 2.49 -6.10
N VAL A 130 3.61 3.41 -6.97
CA VAL A 130 2.75 3.97 -8.01
C VAL A 130 3.08 3.26 -9.30
N PHE A 131 2.07 2.67 -9.93
CA PHE A 131 2.18 1.99 -11.22
C PHE A 131 1.30 2.69 -12.25
N LEU A 132 1.54 2.37 -13.52
CA LEU A 132 0.62 2.71 -14.60
C LEU A 132 -0.77 2.10 -14.35
N GLY A 133 -1.79 2.77 -14.90
CA GLY A 133 -3.17 2.32 -14.83
C GLY A 133 -3.37 0.95 -15.49
N ALA A 134 -4.41 0.23 -15.09
CA ALA A 134 -4.70 -1.12 -15.59
C ALA A 134 -4.94 -1.17 -17.10
N THR A 135 -5.36 -0.06 -17.70
CA THR A 135 -5.57 0.10 -19.15
C THR A 135 -4.30 0.37 -19.95
N SER A 136 -3.14 0.49 -19.29
CA SER A 136 -1.86 0.68 -19.99
C SER A 136 -1.45 -0.59 -20.73
N THR A 137 -0.81 -0.43 -21.89
CA THR A 137 -0.34 -1.55 -22.72
C THR A 137 0.52 -2.53 -21.92
N PHE A 138 1.44 -2.02 -21.10
CA PHE A 138 2.30 -2.85 -20.26
C PHE A 138 1.51 -3.75 -19.28
N LYS A 139 0.46 -3.21 -18.65
CA LYS A 139 -0.40 -4.00 -17.75
C LYS A 139 -1.26 -4.98 -18.53
N ALA A 140 -1.76 -4.60 -19.71
CA ALA A 140 -2.54 -5.47 -20.58
C ALA A 140 -1.71 -6.67 -21.08
N ASP A 141 -0.47 -6.43 -21.53
CA ASP A 141 0.44 -7.49 -22.00
C ASP A 141 0.80 -8.47 -20.86
N SER A 142 1.06 -7.94 -19.67
CA SER A 142 1.29 -8.76 -18.47
C SER A 142 0.06 -9.60 -18.11
N ASP A 143 -1.15 -9.03 -18.23
CA ASP A 143 -2.39 -9.74 -17.95
C ASP A 143 -2.68 -10.82 -19.00
N LEU A 144 -2.40 -10.54 -20.27
CA LEU A 144 -2.47 -11.53 -21.34
C LEU A 144 -1.50 -12.69 -21.10
N ALA A 145 -0.24 -12.39 -20.79
CA ALA A 145 0.76 -13.41 -20.47
C ALA A 145 0.35 -14.28 -19.26
N LYS A 146 -0.29 -13.69 -18.24
CA LYS A 146 -0.88 -14.41 -17.11
C LYS A 146 -1.94 -15.42 -17.58
N TYR A 147 -2.84 -15.02 -18.48
CA TYR A 147 -3.86 -15.94 -19.01
C TYR A 147 -3.29 -16.98 -19.97
N GLU A 148 -2.32 -16.65 -20.80
CA GLU A 148 -1.64 -17.63 -21.66
C GLU A 148 -0.90 -18.69 -20.84
N LYS A 149 -0.29 -18.29 -19.71
CA LYS A 149 0.28 -19.26 -18.76
C LYS A 149 -0.78 -20.20 -18.18
N ALA A 150 -1.97 -19.69 -17.88
CA ALA A 150 -3.08 -20.53 -17.42
C ALA A 150 -3.62 -21.46 -18.51
N ARG A 151 -3.65 -21.02 -19.78
CA ARG A 151 -4.01 -21.87 -20.93
C ARG A 151 -2.98 -22.97 -21.15
N ALA A 152 -1.70 -22.65 -21.08
CA ALA A 152 -0.63 -23.65 -21.15
C ALA A 152 -0.75 -24.68 -20.02
N LEU A 153 -1.04 -24.24 -18.79
CA LEU A 153 -1.28 -25.14 -17.66
C LEU A 153 -2.46 -26.09 -17.91
N LYS A 154 -3.53 -25.60 -18.54
CA LYS A 154 -4.70 -26.43 -18.86
C LYS A 154 -4.34 -27.65 -19.71
N GLU A 155 -3.43 -27.50 -20.67
CA GLU A 155 -3.03 -28.60 -21.56
C GLU A 155 -2.28 -29.71 -20.81
N ILE A 156 -1.51 -29.35 -19.77
CA ILE A 156 -0.69 -30.30 -18.99
C ILE A 156 -1.32 -30.66 -17.63
N ILE A 157 -2.51 -30.14 -17.29
CA ILE A 157 -3.06 -30.25 -15.93
C ILE A 157 -3.25 -31.69 -15.48
N HIS A 158 -3.61 -32.59 -16.40
CA HIS A 158 -3.81 -34.00 -16.07
C HIS A 158 -2.52 -34.70 -15.65
N GLU A 159 -1.38 -34.32 -16.21
CA GLU A 159 -0.08 -34.85 -15.82
C GLU A 159 0.34 -34.32 -14.45
N VAL A 160 0.19 -33.01 -14.23
CA VAL A 160 0.45 -32.37 -12.92
C VAL A 160 -0.35 -33.07 -11.82
N ARG A 161 -1.63 -33.37 -12.07
CA ARG A 161 -2.49 -34.09 -11.12
C ARG A 161 -2.00 -35.49 -10.82
N ARG A 162 -1.70 -36.30 -11.83
CA ARG A 162 -1.16 -37.65 -11.65
C ARG A 162 0.14 -37.64 -10.83
N ASN A 163 1.00 -36.65 -11.07
CA ASN A 163 2.29 -36.56 -10.39
C ASN A 163 2.10 -36.27 -8.90
N TYR A 164 1.35 -35.23 -8.53
CA TYR A 164 1.16 -34.94 -7.11
C TYR A 164 0.33 -36.03 -6.40
N GLU A 165 -0.60 -36.70 -7.09
CA GLU A 165 -1.36 -37.83 -6.51
C GLU A 165 -0.45 -39.02 -6.18
N SER A 166 0.56 -39.30 -7.02
CA SER A 166 1.60 -40.28 -6.73
C SER A 166 2.47 -39.84 -5.55
N ASP A 167 2.83 -38.56 -5.50
CA ASP A 167 3.72 -38.01 -4.47
C ASP A 167 3.08 -38.06 -3.06
N LEU A 168 1.75 -38.05 -2.96
CA LEU A 168 1.03 -38.24 -1.68
C LEU A 168 1.38 -39.58 -0.99
N GLY A 169 1.73 -40.61 -1.75
CA GLY A 169 2.16 -41.92 -1.24
C GLY A 169 3.67 -42.05 -0.99
N SER A 170 4.44 -40.99 -1.24
CA SER A 170 5.90 -41.01 -1.14
C SER A 170 6.36 -41.22 0.31
N LYS A 171 7.48 -41.94 0.49
CA LYS A 171 8.15 -42.06 1.80
C LYS A 171 8.84 -40.77 2.22
N GLU A 172 9.14 -39.88 1.28
CA GLU A 172 9.79 -38.59 1.54
C GLU A 172 8.77 -37.53 1.94
N ASP A 173 8.90 -36.99 3.14
CA ASP A 173 7.98 -35.99 3.70
C ASP A 173 7.91 -34.72 2.84
N GLN A 174 9.03 -34.28 2.25
CA GLN A 174 9.08 -33.11 1.38
C GLN A 174 8.25 -33.25 0.10
N LYS A 175 8.08 -34.46 -0.43
CA LYS A 175 7.26 -34.70 -1.63
C LYS A 175 5.77 -34.70 -1.30
N ARG A 176 5.40 -35.00 -0.05
CA ARG A 176 4.01 -35.01 0.41
C ARG A 176 3.49 -33.64 0.83
N GLN A 177 4.38 -32.71 1.21
CA GLN A 177 4.06 -31.34 1.66
C GLN A 177 3.82 -30.39 0.49
#